data_AF-A0A0P9S5K7-F1
#
_entry.id   AF-A0A0P9S5K7-F1
#
_cell.length_a   1.000
_cell.length_b   1.000
_cell.length_c   1.000
_cell.angle_alpha   90.00
_cell.angle_beta   90.00
_cell.angle_gamma   90.00
#
_symmetry.space_group_name_H-M   'P 1'
#
loop_
_entity.id
_entity.type
_entity.pdbx_description
1 polymer ?
#
loop_
_entity_poly.entity_id
_entity_poly.type
_entity_poly.pdbx_seq_one_letter_code
_entity_poly.pdbx_strand_id
1 'polypeptide(L)'
;MSAIDLKTKKLMWQVPVGTVKDTGPMGIRMGLPIPIGMPTLGASLSTQSGLLFFAGTQDFYLRAFDSGNGNEIWKARLPVGSQSGPMTYVSPKTGKQYILLTAGGARQSPDRGDYVIAYALPK
;
A
#
# COMPACT_ATOMS: atom_id res chain seq x y z
N MET A 1 5.26 -9.37 -1.17
CA MET A 1 5.20 -9.12 0.28
C MET A 1 5.09 -10.45 0.98
N SER A 2 5.80 -10.62 2.10
CA SER A 2 5.90 -11.89 2.79
C SER A 2 5.74 -11.68 4.29
N ALA A 3 5.09 -12.62 4.97
CA ALA A 3 5.11 -12.70 6.43
C ALA A 3 6.00 -13.85 6.88
N ILE A 4 6.88 -13.55 7.83
CA ILE A 4 7.81 -14.51 8.41
C ILE A 4 7.55 -14.56 9.92
N ASP A 5 7.34 -15.76 10.45
CA ASP A 5 7.32 -15.98 11.88
C ASP A 5 8.75 -15.83 12.43
N LEU A 6 8.98 -14.85 13.31
CA LEU A 6 10.32 -14.56 13.82
C LEU A 6 10.87 -15.59 14.81
N LYS A 7 10.00 -16.39 15.45
CA LYS A 7 10.39 -17.46 16.37
C LYS A 7 10.85 -18.69 15.60
N THR A 8 10.06 -19.10 14.61
CA THR A 8 10.30 -20.33 13.84
C THR A 8 11.08 -20.10 12.54
N LYS A 9 11.20 -18.85 12.10
CA LYS A 9 11.80 -18.41 10.83
C LYS A 9 11.07 -18.95 9.59
N LYS A 10 9.83 -19.41 9.76
CA LYS A 10 9.03 -19.95 8.67
C LYS A 10 8.32 -18.84 7.90
N LEU A 11 8.27 -18.99 6.58
CA LEU A 11 7.39 -18.19 5.72
C LEU A 11 5.94 -18.60 6.00
N MET A 12 5.14 -17.68 6.50
CA MET A 12 3.72 -17.93 6.80
C MET A 12 2.86 -17.77 5.55
N TRP A 13 3.14 -16.72 4.77
CA TRP A 13 2.49 -16.47 3.48
C TRP A 13 3.34 -15.53 2.63
N GLN A 14 3.07 -15.54 1.33
CA GLN A 14 3.66 -14.63 0.36
C GLN A 14 2.61 -14.24 -0.69
N VAL A 15 2.48 -12.95 -0.92
CA VAL A 15 1.56 -12.40 -1.92
C VAL A 15 2.29 -11.45 -2.88
N PRO A 16 2.04 -11.53 -4.20
CA PRO A 16 2.54 -10.55 -5.15
C PRO A 16 1.80 -9.23 -4.93
N VAL A 17 2.55 -8.14 -4.73
CA VAL A 17 1.96 -6.82 -4.48
C VAL A 17 2.26 -5.89 -5.64
N GLY A 18 1.21 -5.32 -6.21
CA GLY A 18 1.27 -4.43 -7.37
C GLY A 18 0.88 -5.10 -8.68
N THR A 19 0.37 -4.28 -9.59
CA THR A 19 -0.13 -4.67 -10.91
C THR A 19 0.54 -3.87 -12.03
N VAL A 20 0.40 -4.32 -13.27
CA VAL A 20 0.83 -3.61 -14.49
C VAL A 20 -0.11 -2.48 -14.91
N LYS A 21 -1.04 -2.03 -14.06
CA LYS A 21 -2.03 -1.01 -14.46
C LYS A 21 -1.35 0.27 -14.95
N ASP A 22 -0.30 0.70 -14.27
CA ASP A 22 0.41 1.95 -14.53
C ASP A 22 1.88 1.73 -14.94
N THR A 23 2.26 0.49 -15.25
CA THR A 23 3.61 0.11 -15.67
C THR A 23 3.57 -0.97 -16.76
N GLY A 24 4.70 -1.18 -17.42
CA GLY A 24 4.85 -2.23 -18.42
C GLY A 24 6.16 -2.11 -19.21
N PRO A 25 6.39 -3.02 -20.18
CA PRO A 25 7.59 -3.02 -21.00
C PRO A 25 7.78 -1.67 -21.70
N MET A 26 9.03 -1.21 -21.79
CA MET A 26 9.40 0.05 -22.45
C MET A 26 8.68 1.30 -21.89
N GLY A 27 8.20 1.25 -20.64
CA GLY A 27 7.47 2.36 -20.01
C GLY A 27 6.01 2.50 -20.45
N ILE A 28 5.48 1.54 -21.21
CA ILE A 28 4.09 1.53 -21.66
C ILE A 28 3.19 1.05 -20.51
N ARG A 29 2.18 1.85 -20.14
CA ARG A 29 1.20 1.47 -19.12
C ARG A 29 0.22 0.45 -19.71
N MET A 30 0.14 -0.74 -19.13
CA MET A 30 -0.73 -1.80 -19.66
C MET A 30 -2.22 -1.59 -19.35
N GLY A 31 -2.56 -0.80 -18.32
CA GLY A 31 -3.96 -0.56 -17.93
C GLY A 31 -4.66 -1.77 -17.29
N LEU A 32 -3.98 -2.91 -17.19
CA LEU A 32 -4.55 -4.17 -16.70
C LEU A 32 -4.23 -4.41 -15.21
N PRO A 33 -5.19 -4.85 -14.38
CA PRO A 33 -4.98 -5.11 -12.96
C PRO A 33 -4.35 -6.49 -12.69
N ILE A 34 -3.34 -6.89 -13.47
CA ILE A 34 -2.70 -8.22 -13.33
C ILE A 34 -1.65 -8.18 -12.22
N PRO A 35 -1.79 -8.98 -11.14
CA PRO A 35 -0.93 -8.91 -9.96
C PRO A 35 0.37 -9.71 -10.15
N ILE A 36 1.26 -9.19 -11.00
CA ILE A 36 2.54 -9.85 -11.28
C ILE A 36 3.57 -9.68 -10.16
N GLY A 37 3.28 -8.81 -9.17
CA GLY A 37 4.25 -8.40 -8.17
C GLY A 37 5.24 -7.40 -8.74
N MET A 38 5.44 -6.30 -8.02
CA MET A 38 6.35 -5.23 -8.41
C MET A 38 7.47 -5.07 -7.38
N PRO A 39 8.64 -4.53 -7.76
CA PRO A 39 9.58 -4.00 -6.79
C PRO A 39 8.86 -3.00 -5.90
N THR A 40 8.72 -3.37 -4.63
CA THR A 40 8.08 -2.55 -3.60
C THR A 40 9.12 -1.66 -2.96
N LEU A 41 8.86 -0.36 -2.85
CA LEU A 41 9.63 0.52 -1.98
C LEU A 41 8.64 1.08 -0.93
N GLY A 42 9.12 1.62 0.18
CA GLY A 42 8.23 2.12 1.24
C GLY A 42 7.90 1.09 2.32
N ALA A 43 7.47 1.60 3.47
CA ALA A 43 7.18 0.82 4.66
C ALA A 43 5.72 0.38 4.74
N SER A 44 5.47 -0.73 5.43
CA SER A 44 4.12 -1.15 5.81
C SER A 44 3.76 -0.66 7.21
N LEU A 45 2.48 -0.39 7.43
CA LEU A 45 1.90 -0.10 8.74
C LEU A 45 1.07 -1.29 9.20
N SER A 46 1.38 -1.87 10.36
CA SER A 46 0.54 -2.87 11.02
C SER A 46 -0.36 -2.22 12.07
N THR A 47 -1.54 -2.78 12.28
CA THR A 47 -2.51 -2.33 13.29
C THR A 47 -2.90 -3.48 14.22
N GLN A 48 -3.40 -3.15 15.41
CA GLN A 48 -3.83 -4.16 16.39
C GLN A 48 -4.96 -5.06 15.87
N SER A 49 -5.80 -4.56 14.96
CA SER A 49 -6.91 -5.32 14.37
C SER A 49 -6.46 -6.36 13.33
N GLY A 50 -5.15 -6.55 13.13
CA GLY A 50 -4.62 -7.48 12.14
C GLY A 50 -4.64 -6.94 10.72
N LEU A 51 -4.77 -5.62 10.53
CA LEU A 51 -4.67 -5.00 9.20
C LEU A 51 -3.26 -4.48 8.94
N LEU A 52 -2.74 -4.81 7.76
CA LEU A 52 -1.49 -4.30 7.24
C LEU A 52 -1.76 -3.33 6.08
N PHE A 53 -1.41 -2.07 6.26
CA PHE A 53 -1.49 -1.05 5.23
C PHE A 53 -0.17 -0.93 4.49
N PHE A 54 -0.23 -0.88 3.17
CA PHE A 54 0.94 -0.78 2.32
C PHE A 54 0.67 0.11 1.11
N ALA A 55 1.53 1.12 0.95
CA ALA A 55 1.70 1.91 -0.26
C ALA A 55 3.17 1.77 -0.64
N GLY A 56 3.45 1.58 -1.93
CA GLY A 56 4.80 1.23 -2.35
C GLY A 56 4.92 0.55 -3.70
N THR A 57 3.78 0.29 -4.34
CA THR A 57 3.69 -0.25 -5.69
C THR A 57 3.58 0.86 -6.72
N GLN A 58 3.93 0.51 -7.96
CA GLN A 58 3.91 1.44 -9.08
C GLN A 58 2.53 1.60 -9.74
N ASP A 59 1.50 0.92 -9.25
CA ASP A 59 0.10 1.08 -9.71
C ASP A 59 -0.74 2.00 -8.82
N PHE A 60 -0.05 2.76 -7.96
CA PHE A 60 -0.57 3.92 -7.23
C PHE A 60 -1.77 3.60 -6.34
N TYR A 61 -1.71 2.51 -5.58
CA TYR A 61 -2.72 2.22 -4.55
C TYR A 61 -2.14 2.26 -3.15
N LEU A 62 -2.96 2.74 -2.20
CA LEU A 62 -2.88 2.30 -0.81
C LEU A 62 -3.72 1.03 -0.69
N ARG A 63 -3.16 -0.03 -0.09
CA ARG A 63 -3.85 -1.30 0.15
C ARG A 63 -3.92 -1.61 1.63
N ALA A 64 -4.94 -2.36 2.01
CA ALA A 64 -5.02 -3.04 3.30
C ALA A 64 -5.07 -4.55 3.06
N PHE A 65 -4.25 -5.27 3.82
CA PHE A 65 -4.16 -6.73 3.81
C PHE A 65 -4.51 -7.29 5.19
N ASP A 66 -5.10 -8.47 5.20
CA ASP A 66 -5.21 -9.29 6.41
C ASP A 66 -3.83 -9.87 6.75
N SER A 67 -3.34 -9.57 7.95
CA SER A 67 -2.02 -9.99 8.42
C SER A 67 -1.87 -11.52 8.62
N GLY A 68 -2.97 -12.24 8.83
CA GLY A 68 -2.96 -13.68 9.08
C GLY A 68 -2.80 -14.52 7.82
N ASN A 69 -3.30 -14.04 6.68
CA ASN A 69 -3.32 -14.80 5.42
C ASN A 69 -2.78 -14.03 4.20
N GLY A 70 -2.54 -12.72 4.32
CA GLY A 70 -2.02 -11.88 3.24
C GLY A 70 -3.07 -11.44 2.20
N ASN A 71 -4.36 -11.71 2.41
CA ASN A 71 -5.41 -11.33 1.47
C ASN A 71 -5.58 -9.82 1.39
N GLU A 72 -5.64 -9.25 0.17
CA GLU A 72 -6.03 -7.86 -0.04
C GLU A 72 -7.53 -7.74 0.27
N ILE A 73 -7.88 -6.99 1.32
CA ILE A 73 -9.28 -6.78 1.73
C ILE A 73 -9.82 -5.42 1.29
N TRP A 74 -8.93 -4.48 0.99
CA TRP A 74 -9.30 -3.13 0.57
C TRP A 74 -8.15 -2.44 -0.18
N LYS A 75 -8.52 -1.53 -1.09
CA LYS A 75 -7.57 -0.59 -1.71
C LYS A 75 -8.24 0.70 -2.13
N ALA A 76 -7.46 1.77 -2.19
CA ALA A 76 -7.86 3.05 -2.80
C ALA A 76 -6.78 3.55 -3.76
N ARG A 77 -7.22 4.09 -4.90
CA ARG A 77 -6.33 4.69 -5.90
C ARG A 77 -5.83 6.04 -5.39
N LEU A 78 -4.53 6.25 -5.47
CA LEU A 78 -3.83 7.51 -5.20
C LEU A 78 -3.67 8.28 -6.51
N PRO A 79 -3.55 9.61 -6.52
CA PRO A 79 -3.32 10.37 -7.77
C PRO A 79 -2.02 9.98 -8.47
N VAL A 80 -0.96 9.77 -7.67
CA VAL A 80 0.38 9.34 -8.11
C VAL A 80 0.93 8.26 -7.18
N GLY A 81 2.05 7.65 -7.56
CA GLY A 81 2.73 6.65 -6.72
C GLY A 81 3.13 7.22 -5.36
N SER A 82 3.25 6.34 -4.36
CA SER A 82 3.76 6.70 -3.05
C SER A 82 4.84 5.70 -2.65
N GLN A 83 5.85 6.22 -1.96
CA GLN A 83 6.89 5.45 -1.28
C GLN A 83 6.96 5.79 0.21
N SER A 84 5.98 6.56 0.71
CA SER A 84 5.87 6.87 2.13
C SER A 84 5.29 5.68 2.87
N GLY A 85 5.82 5.38 4.05
CA GLY A 85 5.13 4.50 4.99
C GLY A 85 3.80 5.14 5.42
N PRO A 86 2.65 4.45 5.32
CA PRO A 86 1.43 4.91 5.93
C PRO A 86 1.61 5.09 7.44
N MET A 87 0.86 6.01 8.04
CA MET A 87 0.78 6.17 9.50
C MET A 87 -0.67 6.21 9.95
N THR A 88 -0.90 6.00 11.26
CA THR A 88 -2.23 6.12 11.86
C THR A 88 -2.22 6.93 13.14
N TYR A 89 -3.34 7.63 13.40
CA TYR A 89 -3.59 8.33 14.65
C TYR A 89 -5.10 8.44 14.90
N VAL A 90 -5.49 8.68 16.16
CA VAL A 90 -6.86 9.06 16.51
C VAL A 90 -6.93 10.58 16.64
N SER A 91 -7.84 11.21 15.90
CA SER A 91 -8.01 12.66 15.98
C SER A 91 -8.67 13.06 17.30
N PRO A 92 -8.07 13.96 18.10
CA PRO A 92 -8.70 14.44 19.33
C PRO A 92 -9.95 15.29 19.05
N LYS A 93 -10.11 15.81 17.82
CA LYS A 93 -11.27 16.63 17.44
C LYS A 93 -12.48 15.80 17.01
N THR A 94 -12.25 14.67 16.33
CA THR A 94 -13.35 13.86 15.77
C THR A 94 -13.52 12.50 16.45
N GLY A 95 -12.56 12.06 17.26
CA GLY A 95 -12.53 10.74 17.89
C GLY A 95 -12.29 9.59 16.90
N LYS A 96 -12.11 9.87 15.61
CA LYS A 96 -11.92 8.85 14.56
C LYS A 96 -10.45 8.49 14.41
N GLN A 97 -10.18 7.22 14.13
CA GLN A 97 -8.88 6.77 13.66
C GLN A 97 -8.73 7.07 12.16
N TYR A 98 -7.57 7.64 11.80
CA TYR A 98 -7.22 7.94 10.42
C TYR A 98 -6.01 7.11 10.00
N ILE A 99 -5.98 6.71 8.72
CA ILE A 99 -4.80 6.24 8.01
C ILE A 99 -4.36 7.37 7.08
N LEU A 100 -3.10 7.78 7.17
CA LEU A 100 -2.54 8.90 6.43
C LEU A 100 -1.29 8.46 5.65
N LEU A 101 -1.11 9.00 4.46
CA LEU A 101 0.14 8.90 3.70
C LEU A 101 0.34 10.13 2.82
N THR A 102 1.56 10.30 2.34
CA THR A 102 1.85 11.26 1.27
C THR A 102 1.91 10.56 -0.07
N ALA A 103 1.48 11.22 -1.15
CA ALA A 103 1.62 10.73 -2.52
C ALA A 103 2.38 11.76 -3.34
N GLY A 104 3.71 11.60 -3.38
CA GLY A 104 4.64 12.49 -4.09
C GLY A 104 5.17 11.97 -5.43
N GLY A 105 4.88 10.71 -5.76
CA GLY A 105 5.48 9.97 -6.87
C GLY A 105 6.63 9.07 -6.41
N ALA A 106 6.69 7.86 -6.98
CA ALA A 106 7.79 6.92 -6.71
C ALA A 106 9.12 7.38 -7.32
N ARG A 107 10.26 7.01 -6.74
CA ARG A 107 11.59 7.48 -7.21
C ARG A 107 11.77 7.31 -8.73
N GLN A 108 11.41 6.14 -9.23
CA GLN A 108 11.49 5.69 -10.62
C GLN A 108 10.33 6.15 -11.52
N SER A 109 9.30 6.80 -10.97
CA SER A 109 8.11 7.23 -11.71
C SER A 109 8.31 8.62 -12.30
N PRO A 110 7.91 8.87 -13.56
CA PRO A 110 7.84 10.22 -14.10
C PRO A 110 6.69 11.03 -13.49
N ASP A 111 5.63 10.37 -13.01
CA ASP A 111 4.49 11.03 -12.38
C ASP A 111 4.85 11.54 -10.97
N ARG A 112 4.58 12.83 -10.74
CA ARG A 112 4.86 13.55 -9.50
C ARG A 112 3.60 14.23 -8.97
N GLY A 113 3.59 14.45 -7.67
CA GLY A 113 2.51 15.17 -6.99
C GLY A 113 2.97 15.69 -5.64
N ASP A 114 2.07 16.34 -4.92
CA ASP A 114 2.30 16.79 -3.54
C ASP A 114 0.99 16.69 -2.76
N TYR A 115 0.59 15.45 -2.48
CA TYR A 115 -0.67 15.15 -1.81
C TYR A 115 -0.43 14.59 -0.42
N VAL A 116 -1.25 15.05 0.54
CA VAL A 116 -1.45 14.41 1.83
C VAL A 116 -2.87 13.85 1.84
N ILE A 117 -3.03 12.54 1.98
CA ILE A 117 -4.33 11.86 1.86
C ILE A 117 -4.64 11.10 3.14
N ALA A 118 -5.83 11.35 3.69
CA ALA A 118 -6.33 10.71 4.90
C ALA A 118 -7.56 9.84 4.60
N TYR A 119 -7.63 8.64 5.17
CA TYR A 119 -8.77 7.74 5.12
C TYR A 119 -9.30 7.48 6.53
N ALA A 120 -10.61 7.42 6.68
CA ALA A 120 -11.30 7.00 7.89
C ALA A 120 -12.62 6.31 7.51
N LEU A 121 -13.15 5.50 8.42
CA LEU A 121 -14.45 4.89 8.22
C LEU A 121 -15.57 5.96 8.20
N PRO A 122 -16.66 5.71 7.44
CA PRO A 122 -17.90 6.48 7.51
C PRO A 122 -18.45 6.56 8.94
N LYS A 123 -19.44 7.43 9.17
CA LYS A 123 -20.17 7.41 10.44
C LYS A 123 -21.09 6.21 10.50
#